data_AF-A0A165X252-F1
#
_entry.id   AF-A0A165X252-F1
#
_cell.length_a   1.000
_cell.length_b   1.000
_cell.length_c   1.000
_cell.angle_alpha   90.00
_cell.angle_beta   90.00
_cell.angle_gamma   90.00
#
_symmetry.space_group_name_H-M   'P 1'
#
loop_
_entity.id
_entity.type
_entity.pdbx_description
1 polymer ?
#
loop_
_entity_poly.entity_id
_entity_poly.type
_entity_poly.pdbx_seq_one_letter_code
_entity_poly.pdbx_strand_id
1 'polypeptide(L)'
;MRLLQFVIGASFFAASAVAQVDSFISSEGPIAKAGLFANIGPDGSKDAGAGAGLVTASPSTSNPDYAYSWTRDSSLVFKAIIDQYTLGIDKSTGNKINDFFTAEARLQQVSNPSGSVSSGGLGEPKFNLDFSAFTGAWGRPQRDGPALRATALITWGNYLYSSGNTTFVKNTLWPVIKLDLDYVAADWNQTTFDLWEEVSSSSFFTTAVQHRSLREGTTFATLVGDSSSASTYTTQAANVLCFLQSYWNPTGGYITANTGGGRSGKDSNTVLASIHTWDIKAGCDAATFQPCSDKALSNLKVYVDAFRSIYSINSGISASAAVATGRYPEDSYYNGNPWYLTTLAPAEQLYDALTTWDSVGSINVTSTSLAFWKQLDSSITVGSYAKSSATYTTLTTAVKTFADGFISVVQKYTPSSGALSEQFDKSTGAQTSAVDLTWSYASAITAFEARNGTTPASWGAAGLTVPSTCSTSGGGSGGGSTVAVTFNVQATTVFGENIYITGSVDALKNWSPDNALLLSSANYPTWSITVNLPASTSVQYKYIRKNNGAVTWESDPNVQITTPASGTYTANDSWR
;
A
#
# COMPACT_ATOMS: atom_id res chain seq x y z
N MET A 1 15.95 -52.22 3.51
CA MET A 1 17.13 -51.47 3.02
C MET A 1 16.79 -50.32 2.06
N ARG A 2 15.80 -50.43 1.14
CA ARG A 2 15.44 -49.32 0.23
C ARG A 2 14.73 -48.11 0.89
N LEU A 3 14.04 -48.30 2.03
CA LEU A 3 13.41 -47.20 2.77
C LEU A 3 14.44 -46.32 3.52
N LEU A 4 15.55 -46.92 4.00
CA LEU A 4 16.57 -46.21 4.77
C LEU A 4 17.45 -45.31 3.87
N GLN A 5 17.65 -45.70 2.61
CA GLN A 5 18.46 -44.95 1.63
C GLN A 5 17.74 -43.69 1.12
N PHE A 6 16.41 -43.71 1.03
CA PHE A 6 15.60 -42.55 0.63
C PHE A 6 15.53 -41.47 1.73
N VAL A 7 15.41 -41.88 2.99
CA VAL A 7 15.37 -40.97 4.15
C VAL A 7 16.73 -40.27 4.35
N ILE A 8 17.83 -40.99 4.15
CA ILE A 8 19.18 -40.40 4.26
C ILE A 8 19.43 -39.41 3.11
N GLY A 9 19.07 -39.76 1.87
CA GLY A 9 19.21 -38.87 0.70
C GLY A 9 18.43 -37.56 0.84
N ALA A 10 17.14 -37.61 1.19
CA ALA A 10 16.32 -36.42 1.36
C ALA A 10 16.81 -35.50 2.51
N SER A 11 17.32 -36.08 3.60
CA SER A 11 17.87 -35.33 4.73
C SER A 11 19.18 -34.60 4.38
N PHE A 12 20.04 -35.19 3.53
CA PHE A 12 21.28 -34.55 3.07
C PHE A 12 21.02 -33.40 2.09
N PHE A 13 20.03 -33.52 1.18
CA PHE A 13 19.65 -32.44 0.26
C PHE A 13 18.96 -31.27 0.97
N ALA A 14 18.15 -31.52 2.00
CA ALA A 14 17.55 -30.47 2.80
C ALA A 14 18.59 -29.72 3.64
N ALA A 15 19.54 -30.43 4.26
CA ALA A 15 20.62 -29.80 5.03
C ALA A 15 21.58 -28.97 4.16
N SER A 16 21.86 -29.40 2.92
CA SER A 16 22.71 -28.63 1.99
C SER A 16 22.02 -27.37 1.48
N ALA A 17 20.71 -27.40 1.23
CA ALA A 17 19.93 -26.23 0.83
C ALA A 17 19.81 -25.19 1.95
N VAL A 18 19.60 -25.61 3.21
CA VAL A 18 19.58 -24.69 4.36
C VAL A 18 20.93 -24.00 4.56
N ALA A 19 22.04 -24.75 4.47
CA ALA A 19 23.39 -24.19 4.57
C ALA A 19 23.70 -23.18 3.45
N GLN A 20 23.15 -23.37 2.25
CA GLN A 20 23.27 -22.42 1.14
C GLN A 20 22.51 -21.12 1.40
N VAL A 21 21.30 -21.21 1.95
CA VAL A 21 20.49 -20.04 2.32
C VAL A 21 21.14 -19.24 3.46
N ASP A 22 21.64 -19.90 4.50
CA ASP A 22 22.34 -19.23 5.60
C ASP A 22 23.59 -18.49 5.10
N SER A 23 24.35 -19.10 4.19
CA SER A 23 25.52 -18.48 3.56
C SER A 23 25.13 -17.29 2.68
N PHE A 24 24.02 -17.38 1.93
CA PHE A 24 23.54 -16.27 1.12
C PHE A 24 23.10 -15.09 1.99
N ILE A 25 22.28 -15.32 3.00
CA ILE A 25 21.82 -14.26 3.92
C ILE A 25 23.01 -13.58 4.61
N SER A 26 24.00 -14.36 5.05
CA SER A 26 25.19 -13.83 5.71
C SER A 26 26.06 -12.94 4.81
N SER A 27 26.03 -13.18 3.49
CA SER A 27 26.80 -12.40 2.51
C SER A 27 25.98 -11.24 1.92
N GLU A 28 24.73 -11.49 1.57
CA GLU A 28 23.82 -10.53 0.97
C GLU A 28 23.30 -9.51 1.96
N GLY A 29 23.03 -9.88 3.22
CA GLY A 29 22.47 -8.97 4.23
C GLY A 29 23.26 -7.66 4.40
N PRO A 30 24.60 -7.72 4.61
CA PRO A 30 25.44 -6.53 4.64
C PRO A 30 25.45 -5.73 3.32
N ILE A 31 25.37 -6.40 2.17
CA ILE A 31 25.34 -5.74 0.85
C ILE A 31 24.02 -5.00 0.66
N ALA A 32 22.89 -5.65 0.96
CA ALA A 32 21.57 -5.05 0.87
C ALA A 32 21.45 -3.83 1.79
N LYS A 33 21.99 -3.91 3.00
CA LYS A 33 22.04 -2.77 3.94
C LYS A 33 22.89 -1.62 3.41
N ALA A 34 24.06 -1.92 2.83
CA ALA A 34 24.90 -0.90 2.20
C ALA A 34 24.22 -0.27 0.97
N GLY A 35 23.58 -1.08 0.11
CA GLY A 35 22.83 -0.63 -1.06
C GLY A 35 21.64 0.26 -0.69
N LEU A 36 20.90 -0.12 0.35
CA LEU A 36 19.82 0.69 0.90
C LEU A 36 20.33 2.06 1.35
N PHE A 37 21.38 2.12 2.17
CA PHE A 37 21.92 3.40 2.65
C PHE A 37 22.61 4.23 1.57
N ALA A 38 23.14 3.58 0.53
CA ALA A 38 23.72 4.27 -0.61
C ALA A 38 22.68 5.15 -1.33
N ASN A 39 21.40 4.79 -1.28
CA ASN A 39 20.33 5.53 -1.96
C ASN A 39 19.65 6.61 -1.07
N ILE A 40 20.14 6.86 0.15
CA ILE A 40 19.52 7.81 1.09
C ILE A 40 20.39 9.06 1.22
N GLY A 41 19.79 10.22 0.91
CA GLY A 41 20.44 11.52 1.04
C GLY A 41 20.76 11.91 2.48
N PRO A 42 21.76 12.80 2.71
CA PRO A 42 22.50 13.55 1.70
C PRO A 42 23.89 12.97 1.37
N ASP A 43 24.26 11.86 2.03
CA ASP A 43 25.61 11.29 1.98
C ASP A 43 25.63 9.90 1.33
N GLY A 44 24.54 9.50 0.69
CA GLY A 44 24.42 8.20 0.06
C GLY A 44 25.25 8.16 -1.22
N SER A 45 26.08 7.13 -1.42
CA SER A 45 26.95 7.05 -2.59
C SER A 45 26.23 6.91 -3.94
N LYS A 46 24.91 6.66 -3.91
CA LYS A 46 24.00 6.46 -5.04
C LYS A 46 22.70 7.26 -4.85
N ASP A 47 22.69 8.29 -3.99
CA ASP A 47 21.48 9.04 -3.66
C ASP A 47 21.02 10.00 -4.78
N ALA A 48 21.78 10.10 -5.88
CA ALA A 48 21.48 10.98 -7.02
C ALA A 48 21.30 12.47 -6.63
N GLY A 49 21.99 12.93 -5.57
CA GLY A 49 21.92 14.31 -5.10
C GLY A 49 20.69 14.60 -4.22
N ALA A 50 20.12 13.55 -3.62
CA ALA A 50 18.98 13.68 -2.73
C ALA A 50 19.26 14.55 -1.51
N GLY A 51 18.30 15.43 -1.20
CA GLY A 51 18.30 16.16 0.06
C GLY A 51 18.30 15.23 1.27
N ALA A 52 18.79 15.73 2.41
CA ALA A 52 18.88 14.95 3.64
C ALA A 52 17.54 14.32 4.02
N GLY A 53 17.53 13.00 4.24
CA GLY A 53 16.33 12.25 4.62
C GLY A 53 15.43 11.82 3.46
N LEU A 54 15.66 12.29 2.24
CA LEU A 54 14.99 11.77 1.05
C LEU A 54 15.59 10.42 0.65
N VAL A 55 14.72 9.51 0.23
CA VAL A 55 15.11 8.19 -0.27
C VAL A 55 14.93 8.17 -1.78
N THR A 56 16.02 7.99 -2.49
CA THR A 56 15.97 7.79 -3.94
C THR A 56 15.48 6.36 -4.19
N ALA A 57 14.42 6.18 -5.01
CA ALA A 57 13.90 4.84 -5.28
C ALA A 57 14.95 3.96 -5.98
N SER A 58 15.66 4.52 -6.97
CA SER A 58 16.82 3.92 -7.62
C SER A 58 17.73 5.01 -8.20
N PRO A 59 19.06 4.82 -8.24
CA PRO A 59 19.97 5.73 -8.92
C PRO A 59 19.79 5.76 -10.46
N SER A 60 18.91 4.92 -11.01
CA SER A 60 18.63 4.89 -12.45
C SER A 60 17.97 6.19 -12.90
N THR A 61 18.61 6.91 -13.84
CA THR A 61 18.12 8.16 -14.43
C THR A 61 17.56 7.99 -15.84
N SER A 62 17.53 6.75 -16.36
CA SER A 62 17.05 6.46 -17.70
C SER A 62 16.66 5.00 -17.88
N ASN A 63 15.51 4.75 -18.53
CA ASN A 63 15.01 3.43 -18.93
C ASN A 63 15.10 2.34 -17.83
N PRO A 64 14.45 2.55 -16.66
CA PRO A 64 13.55 3.65 -16.34
C PRO A 64 14.25 4.78 -15.56
N ASP A 65 13.63 5.97 -15.54
CA ASP A 65 14.07 7.10 -14.71
C ASP A 65 13.35 7.08 -13.36
N TYR A 66 14.08 6.69 -12.32
CA TYR A 66 13.62 6.44 -10.95
C TYR A 66 14.36 7.32 -9.93
N ALA A 67 15.09 8.35 -10.38
CA ALA A 67 15.78 9.30 -9.52
C ALA A 67 14.80 10.31 -8.88
N TYR A 68 13.83 9.80 -8.12
CA TYR A 68 12.82 10.54 -7.37
C TYR A 68 12.60 9.89 -6.00
N SER A 69 11.96 10.63 -5.10
CA SER A 69 11.55 10.15 -3.78
C SER A 69 10.06 9.85 -3.78
N TRP A 70 9.69 8.57 -3.68
CA TRP A 70 8.30 8.14 -3.49
C TRP A 70 7.97 8.09 -2.01
N THR A 71 6.83 8.65 -1.61
CA THR A 71 6.41 8.63 -0.20
C THR A 71 6.22 7.19 0.31
N ARG A 72 5.72 6.28 -0.52
CA ARG A 72 5.59 4.85 -0.19
C ARG A 72 6.97 4.21 0.08
N ASP A 73 7.88 4.29 -0.87
CA ASP A 73 9.21 3.68 -0.80
C ASP A 73 10.00 4.24 0.39
N SER A 74 10.04 5.57 0.55
CA SER A 74 10.68 6.23 1.69
C SER A 74 10.12 5.73 3.02
N SER A 75 8.80 5.63 3.13
CA SER A 75 8.14 5.21 4.38
C SER A 75 8.36 3.73 4.70
N LEU A 76 8.35 2.84 3.70
CA LEU A 76 8.62 1.42 3.88
C LEU A 76 10.09 1.17 4.27
N VAL A 77 11.02 1.85 3.59
CA VAL A 77 12.45 1.81 3.89
C VAL A 77 12.72 2.29 5.32
N PHE A 78 12.17 3.46 5.69
CA PHE A 78 12.36 3.98 7.02
C PHE A 78 11.60 3.19 8.09
N LYS A 79 10.49 2.52 7.77
CA LYS A 79 9.87 1.58 8.71
C LYS A 79 10.83 0.45 9.10
N ALA A 80 11.53 -0.15 8.13
CA ALA A 80 12.54 -1.18 8.40
C ALA A 80 13.71 -0.64 9.24
N ILE A 81 14.22 0.56 8.90
CA ILE A 81 15.30 1.22 9.66
C ILE A 81 14.86 1.52 11.11
N ILE A 82 13.64 2.05 11.30
CA ILE A 82 13.11 2.39 12.61
C ILE A 82 12.86 1.13 13.44
N ASP A 83 12.39 0.04 12.85
CA ASP A 83 12.26 -1.24 13.56
C ASP A 83 13.64 -1.75 14.04
N GLN A 84 14.65 -1.77 13.18
CA GLN A 84 16.01 -2.13 13.59
C GLN A 84 16.52 -1.25 14.73
N TYR A 85 16.28 0.06 14.65
CA TYR A 85 16.70 1.00 15.69
C TYR A 85 15.97 0.74 17.00
N THR A 86 14.64 0.63 16.98
CA THR A 86 13.83 0.48 18.20
C THR A 86 14.05 -0.87 18.87
N LEU A 87 14.32 -1.93 18.11
CA LEU A 87 14.69 -3.27 18.61
C LEU A 87 16.16 -3.37 19.06
N GLY A 88 16.99 -2.35 18.80
CA GLY A 88 18.40 -2.34 19.18
C GLY A 88 19.31 -3.18 18.28
N ILE A 89 18.83 -3.57 17.09
CA ILE A 89 19.60 -4.25 16.05
C ILE A 89 20.63 -3.29 15.44
N ASP A 90 20.23 -2.05 15.16
CA ASP A 90 21.14 -1.00 14.68
C ASP A 90 20.77 0.37 15.24
N LYS A 91 21.52 0.82 16.26
CA LYS A 91 21.36 2.14 16.87
C LYS A 91 22.12 3.26 16.15
N SER A 92 22.85 2.98 15.07
CA SER A 92 23.63 4.00 14.36
C SER A 92 22.79 4.91 13.45
N THR A 93 21.54 4.52 13.17
CA THR A 93 20.66 5.17 12.18
C THR A 93 19.84 6.34 12.73
N GLY A 94 20.00 6.69 14.01
CA GLY A 94 19.18 7.72 14.68
C GLY A 94 19.18 9.08 13.96
N ASN A 95 20.32 9.52 13.43
CA ASN A 95 20.39 10.77 12.67
C ASN A 95 19.61 10.67 11.35
N LYS A 96 19.74 9.56 10.61
CA LYS A 96 18.99 9.32 9.37
C LYS A 96 17.48 9.30 9.61
N ILE A 97 17.02 8.75 10.73
CA ILE A 97 15.60 8.75 11.11
C ILE A 97 15.10 10.19 11.36
N ASN A 98 15.91 11.03 12.02
CA ASN A 98 15.57 12.43 12.23
C ASN A 98 15.58 13.24 10.91
N ASP A 99 16.49 12.93 10.00
CA ASP A 99 16.54 13.53 8.66
C ASP A 99 15.28 13.14 7.88
N PHE A 100 14.88 11.87 7.89
CA PHE A 100 13.61 11.41 7.29
C PHE A 100 12.39 12.15 7.85
N PHE A 101 12.28 12.26 9.18
CA PHE A 101 11.21 13.03 9.80
C PHE A 101 11.18 14.47 9.28
N THR A 102 12.35 15.13 9.23
CA THR A 102 12.47 16.52 8.77
C THR A 102 12.12 16.65 7.29
N ALA A 103 12.56 15.70 6.48
CA ALA A 103 12.32 15.65 5.04
C ALA A 103 10.83 15.51 4.74
N GLU A 104 10.18 14.54 5.36
CA GLU A 104 8.76 14.28 5.15
C GLU A 104 7.88 15.42 5.68
N ALA A 105 8.22 16.01 6.83
CA ALA A 105 7.53 17.20 7.35
C ALA A 105 7.60 18.38 6.36
N ARG A 106 8.72 18.53 5.64
CA ARG A 106 8.86 19.52 4.56
C ARG A 106 8.02 19.14 3.35
N LEU A 107 8.07 17.88 2.89
CA LEU A 107 7.32 17.42 1.72
C LEU A 107 5.80 17.56 1.89
N GLN A 108 5.26 17.33 3.10
CA GLN A 108 3.84 17.55 3.39
C GLN A 108 3.36 18.97 3.05
N GLN A 109 4.25 19.97 3.10
CA GLN A 109 3.92 21.38 2.84
C GLN A 109 4.10 21.78 1.35
N VAL A 110 4.63 20.89 0.52
CA VAL A 110 4.89 21.18 -0.89
C VAL A 110 3.58 21.06 -1.68
N SER A 111 3.09 22.19 -2.20
CA SER A 111 1.97 22.18 -3.15
C SER A 111 2.39 21.48 -4.43
N ASN A 112 1.53 20.58 -4.90
CA ASN A 112 1.83 19.66 -5.99
C ASN A 112 0.55 19.40 -6.83
N PRO A 113 0.63 18.62 -7.92
CA PRO A 113 -0.53 18.37 -8.78
C PRO A 113 -1.73 17.68 -8.10
N SER A 114 -1.54 16.95 -7.00
CA SER A 114 -2.65 16.40 -6.19
C SER A 114 -3.29 17.43 -5.25
N GLY A 115 -2.65 18.59 -5.02
CA GLY A 115 -3.20 19.69 -4.22
C GLY A 115 -2.18 20.31 -3.24
N SER A 116 -2.70 20.99 -2.23
CA SER A 116 -1.93 21.47 -1.08
C SER A 116 -2.06 20.50 0.09
N VAL A 117 -1.36 20.77 1.20
CA VAL A 117 -1.46 20.02 2.46
C VAL A 117 -2.91 19.81 2.94
N SER A 118 -3.83 20.71 2.61
CA SER A 118 -5.24 20.66 3.03
C SER A 118 -6.24 20.32 1.93
N SER A 119 -5.81 20.17 0.66
CA SER A 119 -6.71 19.93 -0.47
C SER A 119 -6.40 18.67 -1.28
N GLY A 120 -5.49 17.82 -0.80
CA GLY A 120 -5.18 16.52 -1.43
C GLY A 120 -3.69 16.24 -1.67
N GLY A 121 -2.81 17.24 -1.47
CA GLY A 121 -1.39 17.16 -1.78
C GLY A 121 -0.60 16.09 -1.00
N LEU A 122 -1.14 15.62 0.13
CA LEU A 122 -0.56 14.50 0.89
C LEU A 122 -0.63 13.16 0.15
N GLY A 123 -1.57 13.02 -0.81
CA GLY A 123 -1.69 11.84 -1.67
C GLY A 123 -0.80 11.88 -2.92
N GLU A 124 0.10 12.86 -3.05
CA GLU A 124 1.05 12.87 -4.17
C GLU A 124 2.06 11.73 -4.01
N PRO A 125 2.24 10.86 -5.02
CA PRO A 125 3.07 9.68 -4.86
C PRO A 125 4.56 9.98 -4.71
N LYS A 126 5.06 10.97 -5.45
CA LYS A 126 6.50 11.22 -5.61
C LYS A 126 6.87 12.68 -5.76
N PHE A 127 8.12 12.97 -5.39
CA PHE A 127 8.72 14.31 -5.41
C PHE A 127 10.12 14.25 -6.04
N ASN A 128 10.60 15.39 -6.51
CA ASN A 128 11.98 15.51 -6.94
C ASN A 128 12.93 15.44 -5.73
N LEU A 129 14.17 15.04 -5.99
CA LEU A 129 15.21 14.83 -4.98
C LEU A 129 15.71 16.12 -4.30
N ASP A 130 15.25 17.29 -4.75
CA ASP A 130 15.54 18.61 -4.16
C ASP A 130 14.36 19.18 -3.34
N PHE A 131 13.38 18.33 -2.99
CA PHE A 131 12.11 18.64 -2.33
C PHE A 131 11.09 19.41 -3.18
N SER A 132 11.34 19.64 -4.46
CA SER A 132 10.34 20.25 -5.34
C SER A 132 9.27 19.24 -5.80
N ALA A 133 8.09 19.76 -6.15
CA ALA A 133 7.00 18.93 -6.67
C ALA A 133 7.37 18.33 -8.04
N PHE A 134 7.07 17.05 -8.22
CA PHE A 134 7.05 16.46 -9.56
C PHE A 134 5.78 16.93 -10.30
N THR A 135 5.95 17.64 -11.42
CA THR A 135 4.84 18.30 -12.14
C THR A 135 4.33 17.54 -13.37
N GLY A 136 4.98 16.43 -13.74
CA GLY A 136 4.56 15.59 -14.87
C GLY A 136 3.26 14.82 -14.60
N ALA A 137 2.62 14.32 -15.67
CA ALA A 137 1.48 13.39 -15.55
C ALA A 137 1.91 12.09 -14.86
N TRP A 138 1.07 11.55 -13.98
CA TRP A 138 1.35 10.36 -13.18
C TRP A 138 0.05 9.74 -12.65
N GLY A 139 0.10 8.47 -12.23
CA GLY A 139 -0.99 7.80 -11.54
C GLY A 139 -1.17 8.35 -10.12
N ARG A 140 -1.92 9.45 -9.99
CA ARG A 140 -2.17 10.17 -8.72
C ARG A 140 -3.68 10.40 -8.50
N PRO A 141 -4.13 10.55 -7.24
CA PRO A 141 -3.38 10.36 -6.00
C PRO A 141 -3.13 8.88 -5.70
N GLN A 142 -2.15 8.62 -4.84
CA GLN A 142 -1.95 7.33 -4.17
C GLN A 142 -2.11 7.52 -2.67
N ARG A 143 -3.11 6.85 -2.11
CA ARG A 143 -3.62 7.14 -0.76
C ARG A 143 -3.02 6.25 0.34
N ASP A 144 -2.05 5.41 -0.01
CA ASP A 144 -1.26 4.58 0.89
C ASP A 144 -0.08 5.35 1.51
N GLY A 145 0.52 6.30 0.77
CA GLY A 145 1.68 7.08 1.22
C GLY A 145 1.53 7.68 2.62
N PRO A 146 0.47 8.49 2.88
CA PRO A 146 0.21 9.03 4.22
C PRO A 146 0.07 7.96 5.31
N ALA A 147 -0.59 6.85 5.03
CA ALA A 147 -0.75 5.76 5.99
C ALA A 147 0.59 5.12 6.36
N LEU A 148 1.43 4.83 5.36
CA LEU A 148 2.76 4.25 5.55
C LEU A 148 3.69 5.20 6.33
N ARG A 149 3.68 6.49 5.95
CA ARG A 149 4.47 7.53 6.65
C ARG A 149 4.04 7.67 8.10
N ALA A 150 2.73 7.73 8.36
CA ALA A 150 2.20 7.78 9.72
C ALA A 150 2.64 6.55 10.54
N THR A 151 2.54 5.34 10.00
CA THR A 151 2.99 4.11 10.69
C THR A 151 4.48 4.14 11.03
N ALA A 152 5.36 4.59 10.12
CA ALA A 152 6.79 4.75 10.39
C ALA A 152 7.04 5.77 11.51
N LEU A 153 6.44 6.96 11.41
CA LEU A 153 6.62 8.03 12.39
C LEU A 153 5.97 7.76 13.74
N ILE A 154 4.87 7.01 13.81
CA ILE A 154 4.26 6.56 15.08
C ILE A 154 5.21 5.59 15.79
N THR A 155 5.85 4.67 15.06
CA THR A 155 6.85 3.75 15.64
C THR A 155 8.00 4.54 16.27
N TRP A 156 8.52 5.54 15.56
CA TRP A 156 9.55 6.44 16.08
C TRP A 156 9.06 7.28 17.26
N GLY A 157 7.85 7.82 17.18
CA GLY A 157 7.22 8.63 18.21
C GLY A 157 7.01 7.86 19.51
N ASN A 158 6.57 6.60 19.44
CA ASN A 158 6.44 5.73 20.61
C ASN A 158 7.79 5.53 21.30
N TYR A 159 8.85 5.27 20.52
CA TYR A 159 10.20 5.15 21.05
C TYR A 159 10.67 6.43 21.74
N LEU A 160 10.56 7.58 21.06
CA LEU A 160 10.95 8.88 21.62
C LEU A 160 10.17 9.23 22.89
N TYR A 161 8.86 8.96 22.89
CA TYR A 161 7.99 9.22 24.04
C TYR A 161 8.44 8.37 25.24
N SER A 162 8.66 7.07 25.03
CA SER A 162 9.13 6.15 26.08
C SER A 162 10.54 6.48 26.58
N SER A 163 11.36 7.12 25.74
CA SER A 163 12.70 7.61 26.08
C SER A 163 12.70 8.97 26.78
N GLY A 164 11.52 9.51 27.12
CA GLY A 164 11.35 10.77 27.85
C GLY A 164 11.28 12.03 26.98
N ASN A 165 11.39 11.92 25.65
CA ASN A 165 11.34 13.06 24.73
C ASN A 165 9.89 13.49 24.41
N THR A 166 9.07 13.61 25.44
CA THR A 166 7.62 13.82 25.32
C THR A 166 7.26 15.18 24.70
N THR A 167 8.04 16.23 24.98
CA THR A 167 7.81 17.58 24.43
C THR A 167 7.95 17.61 22.91
N PHE A 168 9.04 17.04 22.37
CA PHE A 168 9.23 16.96 20.93
C PHE A 168 8.14 16.12 20.27
N VAL A 169 7.78 14.99 20.89
CA VAL A 169 6.73 14.11 20.38
C VAL A 169 5.39 14.86 20.26
N LYS A 170 4.98 15.58 21.31
CA LYS A 170 3.70 16.28 21.33
C LYS A 170 3.68 17.53 20.43
N ASN A 171 4.75 18.31 20.43
CA ASN A 171 4.72 19.65 19.83
C ASN A 171 5.30 19.69 18.41
N THR A 172 6.09 18.69 18.01
CA THR A 172 6.81 18.69 16.73
C THR A 172 6.46 17.49 15.87
N LEU A 173 6.52 16.28 16.43
CA LEU A 173 6.25 15.05 15.67
C LEU A 173 4.75 14.82 15.45
N TRP A 174 3.93 15.00 16.48
CA TRP A 174 2.49 14.76 16.39
C TRP A 174 1.78 15.59 15.31
N PRO A 175 2.04 16.90 15.15
CA PRO A 175 1.42 17.68 14.08
C PRO A 175 1.65 17.11 12.67
N VAL A 176 2.83 16.53 12.41
CA VAL A 176 3.18 15.89 11.12
C VAL A 176 2.40 14.59 10.93
N ILE A 177 2.38 13.74 11.95
CA ILE A 177 1.60 12.47 11.94
C ILE A 177 0.11 12.76 11.78
N LYS A 178 -0.39 13.78 12.47
CA LYS A 178 -1.82 14.15 12.47
C LYS A 178 -2.29 14.52 11.07
N LEU A 179 -1.49 15.26 10.28
CA LEU A 179 -1.84 15.60 8.90
C LEU A 179 -2.10 14.35 8.04
N ASP A 180 -1.24 13.33 8.15
CA ASP A 180 -1.41 12.08 7.42
C ASP A 180 -2.63 11.28 7.91
N LEU A 181 -2.84 11.19 9.22
CA LEU A 181 -3.98 10.46 9.78
C LEU A 181 -5.31 11.15 9.48
N ASP A 182 -5.36 12.48 9.50
CA ASP A 182 -6.53 13.25 9.10
C ASP A 182 -6.86 13.03 7.62
N TYR A 183 -5.85 13.00 6.75
CA TYR A 183 -6.02 12.65 5.34
C TYR A 183 -6.58 11.23 5.17
N VAL A 184 -6.00 10.24 5.84
CA VAL A 184 -6.50 8.85 5.79
C VAL A 184 -7.94 8.77 6.30
N ALA A 185 -8.27 9.41 7.42
CA ALA A 185 -9.61 9.40 7.99
C ALA A 185 -10.66 10.05 7.05
N ALA A 186 -10.28 11.10 6.33
CA ALA A 186 -11.16 11.79 5.39
C ALA A 186 -11.32 11.04 4.06
N ASP A 187 -10.24 10.42 3.55
CA ASP A 187 -10.16 10.03 2.14
C ASP A 187 -10.05 8.52 1.87
N TRP A 188 -10.03 7.67 2.91
CA TRP A 188 -9.87 6.21 2.72
C TRP A 188 -10.92 5.58 1.78
N ASN A 189 -12.13 6.14 1.72
CA ASN A 189 -13.23 5.65 0.88
C ASN A 189 -13.28 6.32 -0.52
N GLN A 190 -12.23 7.04 -0.91
CA GLN A 190 -12.08 7.55 -2.27
C GLN A 190 -11.24 6.59 -3.13
N THR A 191 -11.44 6.63 -4.45
CA THR A 191 -10.56 5.90 -5.37
C THR A 191 -9.11 6.38 -5.27
N THR A 192 -8.19 5.46 -5.50
CA THR A 192 -6.73 5.66 -5.45
C THR A 192 -6.11 4.91 -6.62
N PHE A 193 -4.96 5.38 -7.10
CA PHE A 193 -4.07 4.46 -7.81
C PHE A 193 -3.50 3.45 -6.81
N ASP A 194 -3.29 2.21 -7.25
CA ASP A 194 -2.70 1.17 -6.43
C ASP A 194 -1.17 1.35 -6.27
N LEU A 195 -0.53 0.50 -5.47
CA LEU A 195 0.92 0.55 -5.22
C LEU A 195 1.77 0.34 -6.49
N TRP A 196 1.17 -0.17 -7.57
CA TRP A 196 1.80 -0.32 -8.87
C TRP A 196 1.61 0.90 -9.78
N GLU A 197 0.90 1.92 -9.30
CA GLU A 197 0.67 3.20 -9.97
C GLU A 197 -0.16 3.09 -11.25
N GLU A 198 -0.97 2.04 -11.38
CA GLU A 198 -1.61 1.64 -12.63
C GLU A 198 -3.14 1.65 -12.56
N VAL A 199 -3.71 1.06 -11.51
CA VAL A 199 -5.16 0.82 -11.42
C VAL A 199 -5.80 1.87 -10.52
N SER A 200 -6.61 2.76 -11.10
CA SER A 200 -7.45 3.68 -10.34
C SER A 200 -8.72 2.97 -9.83
N SER A 201 -8.69 2.51 -8.58
CA SER A 201 -9.81 1.82 -7.92
C SER A 201 -9.67 1.87 -6.40
N SER A 202 -10.22 0.89 -5.66
CA SER A 202 -9.82 0.63 -4.27
C SER A 202 -8.83 -0.53 -4.26
N SER A 203 -7.69 -0.33 -3.60
CA SER A 203 -6.59 -1.29 -3.51
C SER A 203 -6.51 -1.91 -2.12
N PHE A 204 -6.39 -3.24 -2.04
CA PHE A 204 -6.30 -3.99 -0.78
C PHE A 204 -5.12 -3.55 0.07
N PHE A 205 -3.92 -3.44 -0.52
CA PHE A 205 -2.73 -2.91 0.16
C PHE A 205 -3.01 -1.55 0.79
N THR A 206 -3.55 -0.61 0.02
CA THR A 206 -3.85 0.74 0.49
C THR A 206 -4.86 0.70 1.65
N THR A 207 -5.95 -0.04 1.53
CA THR A 207 -6.96 -0.16 2.59
C THR A 207 -6.38 -0.81 3.86
N ALA A 208 -5.56 -1.85 3.73
CA ALA A 208 -4.96 -2.54 4.87
C ALA A 208 -4.01 -1.63 5.67
N VAL A 209 -3.14 -0.89 4.98
CA VAL A 209 -2.20 0.02 5.66
C VAL A 209 -2.89 1.26 6.22
N GLN A 210 -3.96 1.75 5.58
CA GLN A 210 -4.82 2.82 6.13
C GLN A 210 -5.54 2.37 7.41
N HIS A 211 -6.05 1.14 7.45
CA HIS A 211 -6.64 0.58 8.66
C HIS A 211 -5.61 0.53 9.80
N ARG A 212 -4.43 -0.03 9.51
CA ARG A 212 -3.32 -0.10 10.48
C ARG A 212 -2.97 1.30 11.01
N SER A 213 -2.77 2.28 10.12
CA SER A 213 -2.33 3.62 10.52
C SER A 213 -3.36 4.32 11.41
N LEU A 214 -4.65 4.20 11.13
CA LEU A 214 -5.72 4.76 11.97
C LEU A 214 -5.79 4.06 13.35
N ARG A 215 -5.53 2.75 13.39
CA ARG A 215 -5.50 1.99 14.65
C ARG A 215 -4.31 2.39 15.53
N GLU A 216 -3.11 2.46 14.95
CA GLU A 216 -1.91 2.97 15.62
C GLU A 216 -2.13 4.44 16.05
N GLY A 217 -2.68 5.24 15.14
CA GLY A 217 -3.00 6.65 15.33
C GLY A 217 -3.98 6.91 16.46
N THR A 218 -4.98 6.04 16.66
CA THR A 218 -5.90 6.12 17.81
C THR A 218 -5.14 6.03 19.14
N THR A 219 -4.26 5.04 19.26
CA THR A 219 -3.46 4.81 20.47
C THR A 219 -2.49 5.98 20.69
N PHE A 220 -1.84 6.43 19.62
CA PHE A 220 -0.87 7.53 19.68
C PHE A 220 -1.52 8.87 19.99
N ALA A 221 -2.65 9.21 19.36
CA ALA A 221 -3.44 10.40 19.66
C ALA A 221 -3.84 10.44 21.15
N THR A 222 -4.27 9.30 21.69
CA THR A 222 -4.57 9.16 23.13
C THR A 222 -3.33 9.41 23.99
N LEU A 223 -2.17 8.84 23.61
CA LEU A 223 -0.89 9.01 24.32
C LEU A 223 -0.45 10.48 24.38
N VAL A 224 -0.64 11.25 23.30
CA VAL A 224 -0.26 12.67 23.24
C VAL A 224 -1.32 13.62 23.82
N GLY A 225 -2.52 13.12 24.12
CA GLY A 225 -3.62 13.88 24.74
C GLY A 225 -4.65 14.46 23.77
N ASP A 226 -4.65 14.05 22.50
CA ASP A 226 -5.63 14.46 21.49
C ASP A 226 -6.79 13.45 21.39
N SER A 227 -7.68 13.51 22.38
CA SER A 227 -8.86 12.65 22.44
C SER A 227 -9.84 12.84 21.27
N SER A 228 -9.85 14.02 20.65
CA SER A 228 -10.74 14.34 19.53
C SER A 228 -10.35 13.58 18.26
N SER A 229 -9.05 13.60 17.94
CA SER A 229 -8.48 12.84 16.83
C SER A 229 -8.57 11.34 17.12
N ALA A 230 -8.28 10.91 18.35
CA ALA A 230 -8.40 9.49 18.74
C ALA A 230 -9.81 8.91 18.48
N SER A 231 -10.87 9.66 18.82
CA SER A 231 -12.26 9.26 18.57
C SER A 231 -12.58 9.14 17.08
N THR A 232 -12.09 10.12 16.29
CA THR A 232 -12.26 10.14 14.83
C THR A 232 -11.57 8.92 14.20
N TYR A 233 -10.31 8.67 14.54
CA TYR A 233 -9.55 7.55 13.99
C TYR A 233 -10.10 6.20 14.43
N THR A 234 -10.62 6.08 15.66
CA THR A 234 -11.30 4.87 16.12
C THR A 234 -12.49 4.54 15.22
N THR A 235 -13.31 5.55 14.92
CA THR A 235 -14.49 5.40 14.09
C THR A 235 -14.10 5.00 12.66
N GLN A 236 -13.10 5.66 12.08
CA GLN A 236 -12.67 5.35 10.72
C GLN A 236 -11.96 4.00 10.62
N ALA A 237 -11.12 3.62 11.59
CA ALA A 237 -10.49 2.31 11.61
C ALA A 237 -11.54 1.18 11.56
N ALA A 238 -12.65 1.32 12.31
CA ALA A 238 -13.74 0.34 12.26
C ALA A 238 -14.39 0.26 10.87
N ASN A 239 -14.64 1.39 10.22
CA ASN A 239 -15.22 1.43 8.87
C ASN A 239 -14.26 0.84 7.82
N VAL A 240 -12.98 1.19 7.89
CA VAL A 240 -11.95 0.68 6.97
C VAL A 240 -11.79 -0.84 7.15
N LEU A 241 -11.80 -1.34 8.40
CA LEU A 241 -11.77 -2.79 8.67
C LEU A 241 -12.99 -3.51 8.06
N CYS A 242 -14.17 -2.89 8.12
CA CYS A 242 -15.38 -3.42 7.50
C CYS A 242 -15.24 -3.51 5.98
N PHE A 243 -14.78 -2.42 5.34
CA PHE A 243 -14.55 -2.40 3.90
C PHE A 243 -13.44 -3.37 3.46
N LEU A 244 -12.39 -3.56 4.27
CA LEU A 244 -11.31 -4.50 4.01
C LEU A 244 -11.81 -5.93 3.80
N GLN A 245 -12.96 -6.30 4.38
CA GLN A 245 -13.55 -7.62 4.19
C GLN A 245 -14.08 -7.85 2.76
N SER A 246 -14.41 -6.78 2.03
CA SER A 246 -14.99 -6.85 0.69
C SER A 246 -14.04 -7.41 -0.38
N TYR A 247 -12.73 -7.36 -0.12
CA TYR A 247 -11.71 -7.86 -1.05
C TYR A 247 -11.61 -9.39 -1.05
N TRP A 248 -12.09 -10.08 -0.01
CA TRP A 248 -12.07 -11.54 0.01
C TRP A 248 -13.03 -12.11 -1.04
N ASN A 249 -12.52 -12.87 -2.00
CA ASN A 249 -13.31 -13.60 -2.97
C ASN A 249 -13.49 -15.05 -2.50
N PRO A 250 -14.63 -15.40 -1.87
CA PRO A 250 -14.84 -16.74 -1.31
C PRO A 250 -14.94 -17.84 -2.36
N THR A 251 -15.37 -17.51 -3.59
CA THR A 251 -15.45 -18.48 -4.69
C THR A 251 -14.06 -18.77 -5.27
N GLY A 252 -13.22 -17.74 -5.38
CA GLY A 252 -11.85 -17.87 -5.85
C GLY A 252 -10.90 -18.44 -4.79
N GLY A 253 -11.19 -18.25 -3.50
CA GLY A 253 -10.28 -18.61 -2.41
C GLY A 253 -9.04 -17.69 -2.35
N TYR A 254 -9.16 -16.44 -2.80
CA TYR A 254 -8.08 -15.46 -2.77
C TYR A 254 -8.61 -14.05 -2.53
N ILE A 255 -7.71 -13.12 -2.25
CA ILE A 255 -8.02 -11.70 -2.03
C ILE A 255 -7.95 -11.02 -3.41
N THR A 256 -9.02 -10.38 -3.84
CA THR A 256 -9.03 -9.59 -5.07
C THR A 256 -8.32 -8.27 -4.78
N ALA A 257 -7.11 -8.09 -5.30
CA ALA A 257 -6.24 -6.97 -4.91
C ALA A 257 -6.80 -5.57 -5.22
N ASN A 258 -7.58 -5.44 -6.28
CA ASN A 258 -8.16 -4.18 -6.72
C ASN A 258 -9.64 -4.40 -7.08
N THR A 259 -10.52 -3.49 -6.68
CA THR A 259 -11.96 -3.58 -6.99
C THR A 259 -12.28 -3.25 -8.46
N GLY A 260 -11.31 -2.75 -9.22
CA GLY A 260 -11.42 -2.41 -10.64
C GLY A 260 -10.21 -2.86 -11.46
N GLY A 261 -10.09 -2.33 -12.69
CA GLY A 261 -8.92 -2.55 -13.55
C GLY A 261 -8.99 -3.76 -14.49
N GLY A 262 -10.00 -4.62 -14.38
CA GLY A 262 -10.26 -5.71 -15.35
C GLY A 262 -9.26 -6.87 -15.32
N ARG A 263 -8.47 -7.00 -14.25
CA ARG A 263 -7.50 -8.09 -14.02
C ARG A 263 -8.12 -9.21 -13.17
N SER A 264 -7.45 -10.35 -13.07
CA SER A 264 -7.89 -11.46 -12.20
C SER A 264 -7.93 -11.11 -10.71
N GLY A 265 -7.18 -10.08 -10.29
CA GLY A 265 -7.03 -9.68 -8.89
C GLY A 265 -6.01 -10.50 -8.10
N LYS A 266 -5.33 -11.48 -8.73
CA LYS A 266 -4.23 -12.24 -8.12
C LYS A 266 -2.95 -11.42 -8.20
N ASP A 267 -2.54 -10.85 -7.08
CA ASP A 267 -1.50 -9.82 -7.08
C ASP A 267 -0.69 -9.86 -5.78
N SER A 268 0.61 -9.57 -5.88
CA SER A 268 1.53 -9.48 -4.75
C SER A 268 1.16 -8.34 -3.80
N ASN A 269 0.37 -7.36 -4.25
CA ASN A 269 -0.37 -6.40 -3.43
C ASN A 269 -0.90 -7.03 -2.14
N THR A 270 -1.52 -8.20 -2.25
CA THR A 270 -2.18 -8.91 -1.14
C THR A 270 -1.19 -9.55 -0.15
N VAL A 271 -0.07 -10.04 -0.66
CA VAL A 271 1.03 -10.62 0.15
C VAL A 271 1.80 -9.51 0.85
N LEU A 272 2.11 -8.43 0.13
CA LEU A 272 2.74 -7.22 0.67
C LEU A 272 1.89 -6.60 1.78
N ALA A 273 0.56 -6.55 1.61
CA ALA A 273 -0.34 -6.07 2.65
C ALA A 273 -0.25 -6.93 3.92
N SER A 274 -0.18 -8.25 3.77
CA SER A 274 -0.12 -9.19 4.90
C SER A 274 1.15 -9.00 5.74
N ILE A 275 2.33 -8.88 5.10
CA ILE A 275 3.61 -8.69 5.81
C ILE A 275 3.71 -7.28 6.42
N HIS A 276 3.24 -6.25 5.71
CA HIS A 276 3.25 -4.87 6.22
C HIS A 276 2.15 -4.58 7.24
N THR A 277 1.25 -5.53 7.52
CA THR A 277 0.24 -5.43 8.59
C THR A 277 0.31 -6.60 9.58
N TRP A 278 1.43 -7.32 9.62
CA TRP A 278 1.65 -8.39 10.60
C TRP A 278 1.72 -7.84 12.03
N ASP A 279 1.01 -8.52 12.94
CA ASP A 279 1.09 -8.35 14.39
C ASP A 279 1.03 -9.72 15.04
N ILE A 280 2.15 -10.17 15.61
CA ILE A 280 2.23 -11.45 16.31
C ILE A 280 1.19 -11.59 17.42
N LYS A 281 0.74 -10.48 18.04
CA LYS A 281 -0.29 -10.51 19.10
C LYS A 281 -1.70 -10.80 18.57
N ALA A 282 -1.96 -10.60 17.28
CA ALA A 282 -3.25 -10.96 16.67
C ALA A 282 -3.37 -12.46 16.36
N GLY A 283 -2.28 -13.23 16.42
CA GLY A 283 -2.31 -14.63 16.02
C GLY A 283 -2.68 -14.77 14.55
N CYS A 284 -3.51 -15.77 14.22
CA CYS A 284 -3.93 -16.06 12.85
C CYS A 284 -5.27 -15.40 12.48
N ASP A 285 -5.48 -14.15 12.90
CA ASP A 285 -6.72 -13.43 12.65
C ASP A 285 -6.98 -13.20 11.14
N ALA A 286 -8.12 -13.70 10.66
CA ALA A 286 -8.54 -13.59 9.28
C ALA A 286 -9.29 -12.28 8.98
N ALA A 287 -9.70 -11.51 10.00
CA ALA A 287 -10.32 -10.19 9.80
C ALA A 287 -9.28 -9.15 9.38
N THR A 288 -8.08 -9.23 9.93
CA THR A 288 -6.92 -8.40 9.55
C THR A 288 -5.95 -9.10 8.59
N PHE A 289 -6.31 -10.28 8.08
CA PHE A 289 -5.54 -11.02 7.08
C PHE A 289 -4.08 -11.29 7.51
N GLN A 290 -3.89 -11.64 8.80
CA GLN A 290 -2.57 -11.97 9.35
C GLN A 290 -1.89 -13.09 8.54
N PRO A 291 -0.54 -13.12 8.46
CA PRO A 291 0.21 -14.06 7.63
C PRO A 291 -0.17 -15.53 7.80
N CYS A 292 -0.48 -15.97 9.02
CA CYS A 292 -0.91 -17.35 9.31
C CYS A 292 -2.43 -17.58 9.25
N SER A 293 -3.23 -16.56 8.95
CA SER A 293 -4.68 -16.69 8.79
C SER A 293 -5.02 -17.59 7.60
N ASP A 294 -6.14 -18.28 7.68
CA ASP A 294 -6.54 -19.23 6.64
C ASP A 294 -6.78 -18.56 5.28
N LYS A 295 -7.33 -17.34 5.27
CA LYS A 295 -7.47 -16.50 4.07
C LYS A 295 -6.12 -16.11 3.46
N ALA A 296 -5.15 -15.69 4.28
CA ALA A 296 -3.83 -15.29 3.79
C ALA A 296 -3.05 -16.47 3.19
N LEU A 297 -3.14 -17.66 3.80
CA LEU A 297 -2.52 -18.89 3.27
C LEU A 297 -3.20 -19.37 1.98
N SER A 298 -4.53 -19.31 1.91
CA SER A 298 -5.30 -19.63 0.71
C SER A 298 -4.92 -18.71 -0.45
N ASN A 299 -4.90 -17.41 -0.17
CA ASN A 299 -4.47 -16.37 -1.11
C ASN A 299 -3.02 -16.59 -1.59
N LEU A 300 -2.08 -16.84 -0.67
CA LEU A 300 -0.67 -17.06 -1.00
C LEU A 300 -0.50 -18.21 -1.99
N LYS A 301 -1.23 -19.32 -1.79
CA LYS A 301 -1.22 -20.42 -2.74
C LYS A 301 -1.68 -19.98 -4.13
N VAL A 302 -2.84 -19.33 -4.22
CA VAL A 302 -3.42 -18.91 -5.50
C VAL A 302 -2.52 -17.91 -6.23
N TYR A 303 -1.92 -16.97 -5.50
CA TYR A 303 -0.96 -16.00 -6.01
C TYR A 303 0.30 -16.69 -6.55
N VAL A 304 0.96 -17.55 -5.76
CA VAL A 304 2.18 -18.26 -6.19
C VAL A 304 1.90 -19.14 -7.41
N ASP A 305 0.78 -19.87 -7.41
CA ASP A 305 0.39 -20.75 -8.51
C ASP A 305 0.15 -19.99 -9.83
N ALA A 306 -0.22 -18.70 -9.77
CA ALA A 306 -0.42 -17.87 -10.96
C ALA A 306 0.87 -17.64 -11.77
N PHE A 307 2.05 -17.76 -11.14
CA PHE A 307 3.34 -17.53 -11.80
C PHE A 307 4.05 -18.81 -12.26
N ARG A 308 3.57 -19.98 -11.84
CA ARG A 308 4.25 -21.26 -12.11
C ARG A 308 4.37 -21.56 -13.60
N SER A 309 3.36 -21.21 -14.40
CA SER A 309 3.28 -21.57 -15.82
C SER A 309 3.64 -20.44 -16.79
N ILE A 310 3.74 -19.19 -16.32
CA ILE A 310 3.91 -18.01 -17.21
C ILE A 310 5.36 -17.54 -17.32
N TYR A 311 6.25 -17.97 -16.43
CA TYR A 311 7.68 -17.66 -16.48
C TYR A 311 8.50 -18.91 -16.82
N SER A 312 9.35 -18.81 -17.85
CA SER A 312 10.16 -19.97 -18.29
C SER A 312 11.14 -20.42 -17.22
N ILE A 313 11.64 -19.50 -16.38
CA ILE A 313 12.50 -19.83 -15.24
C ILE A 313 11.82 -20.68 -14.16
N ASN A 314 10.49 -20.78 -14.18
CA ASN A 314 9.69 -21.60 -13.27
C ASN A 314 9.36 -23.00 -13.85
N SER A 315 9.78 -23.28 -15.09
CA SER A 315 9.45 -24.51 -15.79
C SER A 315 9.91 -25.77 -15.03
N GLY A 316 9.01 -26.74 -14.88
CA GLY A 316 9.29 -28.02 -14.25
C GLY A 316 9.42 -28.00 -12.72
N ILE A 317 9.22 -26.85 -12.06
CA ILE A 317 9.27 -26.75 -10.60
C ILE A 317 7.97 -27.31 -10.00
N SER A 318 8.09 -28.20 -9.01
CA SER A 318 6.94 -28.86 -8.39
C SER A 318 6.04 -27.89 -7.61
N ALA A 319 4.77 -28.25 -7.43
CA ALA A 319 3.80 -27.45 -6.67
C ALA A 319 4.18 -27.26 -5.19
N SER A 320 5.04 -28.13 -4.64
CA SER A 320 5.56 -28.05 -3.27
C SER A 320 6.83 -27.20 -3.15
N ALA A 321 7.41 -26.76 -4.27
CA ALA A 321 8.63 -25.97 -4.32
C ALA A 321 8.33 -24.50 -4.67
N ALA A 322 9.14 -23.60 -4.11
CA ALA A 322 9.07 -22.17 -4.36
C ALA A 322 9.43 -21.83 -5.81
N VAL A 323 8.88 -20.72 -6.30
CA VAL A 323 9.08 -20.22 -7.67
C VAL A 323 9.31 -18.72 -7.64
N ALA A 324 9.86 -18.17 -8.72
CA ALA A 324 9.93 -16.74 -8.89
C ALA A 324 8.53 -16.17 -9.11
N THR A 325 8.18 -15.08 -8.43
CA THR A 325 6.86 -14.45 -8.49
C THR A 325 7.00 -12.97 -8.89
N GLY A 326 6.05 -12.47 -9.68
CA GLY A 326 5.99 -11.05 -10.09
C GLY A 326 4.89 -10.28 -9.37
N ARG A 327 4.50 -9.13 -9.91
CA ARG A 327 3.39 -8.32 -9.37
C ARG A 327 2.05 -9.03 -9.51
N TYR A 328 1.62 -9.25 -10.75
CA TYR A 328 0.38 -9.94 -11.12
C TYR A 328 0.57 -10.66 -12.47
N PRO A 329 -0.21 -11.71 -12.79
CA PRO A 329 0.06 -12.55 -13.97
C PRO A 329 -0.20 -11.86 -15.32
N GLU A 330 -0.98 -10.78 -15.34
CA GLU A 330 -1.25 -9.96 -16.52
C GLU A 330 -0.21 -8.86 -16.78
N ASP A 331 0.86 -8.81 -15.99
CA ASP A 331 1.87 -7.74 -16.05
C ASP A 331 2.53 -7.63 -17.43
N SER A 332 2.66 -6.39 -17.90
CA SER A 332 3.32 -6.04 -19.16
C SER A 332 4.45 -5.02 -18.99
N TYR A 333 4.67 -4.48 -17.79
CA TYR A 333 5.77 -3.54 -17.53
C TYR A 333 7.10 -4.27 -17.68
N TYR A 334 7.97 -3.78 -18.56
CA TYR A 334 9.18 -4.49 -19.00
C TYR A 334 8.91 -5.94 -19.46
N ASN A 335 7.74 -6.20 -20.07
CA ASN A 335 7.24 -7.51 -20.49
C ASN A 335 6.72 -8.42 -19.37
N GLY A 336 6.57 -7.92 -18.14
CA GLY A 336 6.05 -8.67 -17.00
C GLY A 336 7.03 -9.73 -16.52
N ASN A 337 7.78 -9.41 -15.47
CA ASN A 337 8.83 -10.26 -14.92
C ASN A 337 8.60 -10.57 -13.43
N PRO A 338 9.32 -11.55 -12.88
CA PRO A 338 9.57 -11.61 -11.45
C PRO A 338 10.22 -10.33 -10.90
N TRP A 339 9.86 -9.98 -9.67
CA TRP A 339 10.55 -8.93 -8.91
C TRP A 339 11.22 -9.54 -7.69
N TYR A 340 12.32 -8.93 -7.24
CA TYR A 340 13.00 -9.38 -6.03
C TYR A 340 12.08 -9.27 -4.82
N LEU A 341 11.48 -8.09 -4.60
CA LEU A 341 10.58 -7.85 -3.49
C LEU A 341 9.33 -8.75 -3.51
N THR A 342 8.78 -9.06 -4.69
CA THR A 342 7.60 -9.92 -4.80
C THR A 342 7.91 -11.40 -4.65
N THR A 343 9.17 -11.80 -4.79
CA THR A 343 9.67 -13.16 -4.50
C THR A 343 10.06 -13.30 -3.02
N LEU A 344 10.55 -12.23 -2.40
CA LEU A 344 10.87 -12.17 -0.97
C LEU A 344 9.62 -12.11 -0.09
N ALA A 345 8.56 -11.40 -0.51
CA ALA A 345 7.33 -11.24 0.27
C ALA A 345 6.64 -12.58 0.64
N PRO A 346 6.50 -13.58 -0.26
CA PRO A 346 6.06 -14.93 0.11
C PRO A 346 6.93 -15.60 1.18
N ALA A 347 8.26 -15.41 1.13
CA ALA A 347 9.17 -15.95 2.12
C ALA A 347 8.89 -15.32 3.49
N GLU A 348 8.80 -13.98 3.53
CA GLU A 348 8.50 -13.20 4.74
C GLU A 348 7.15 -13.60 5.34
N GLN A 349 6.07 -13.66 4.55
CA GLN A 349 4.75 -14.08 5.04
C GLN A 349 4.80 -15.47 5.70
N LEU A 350 5.56 -16.42 5.13
CA LEU A 350 5.71 -17.76 5.70
C LEU A 350 6.56 -17.76 6.97
N TYR A 351 7.59 -16.92 7.07
CA TYR A 351 8.38 -16.77 8.30
C TYR A 351 7.58 -16.12 9.43
N ASP A 352 6.78 -15.10 9.12
CA ASP A 352 5.86 -14.48 10.06
C ASP A 352 4.82 -15.48 10.55
N ALA A 353 4.30 -16.32 9.65
CA ALA A 353 3.37 -17.38 10.00
C ALA A 353 3.99 -18.44 10.91
N LEU A 354 5.21 -18.89 10.62
CA LEU A 354 5.98 -19.81 11.45
C LEU A 354 6.19 -19.26 12.86
N THR A 355 6.62 -18.01 12.96
CA THR A 355 6.83 -17.31 14.23
C THR A 355 5.51 -17.18 15.01
N THR A 356 4.41 -16.89 14.31
CA THR A 356 3.10 -16.75 14.94
C THR A 356 2.54 -18.10 15.42
N TRP A 357 2.64 -19.18 14.65
CA TRP A 357 2.25 -20.52 15.10
C TRP A 357 3.07 -20.99 16.29
N ASP A 358 4.36 -20.65 16.34
CA ASP A 358 5.22 -20.96 17.47
C ASP A 358 4.74 -20.27 18.75
N SER A 359 4.36 -18.99 18.64
CA SER A 359 3.80 -18.19 19.74
C SER A 359 2.39 -18.61 20.16
N VAL A 360 1.52 -19.01 19.21
CA VAL A 360 0.15 -19.48 19.48
C VAL A 360 0.14 -20.92 20.00
N GLY A 361 1.16 -21.72 19.66
CA GLY A 361 1.31 -23.11 20.09
C GLY A 361 0.48 -24.12 19.31
N SER A 362 -0.07 -23.75 18.15
CA SER A 362 -0.81 -24.66 17.27
C SER A 362 -0.94 -24.14 15.85
N ILE A 363 -1.21 -25.06 14.90
CA ILE A 363 -1.66 -24.77 13.55
C ILE A 363 -3.12 -25.19 13.44
N ASN A 364 -3.99 -24.29 12.97
CA ASN A 364 -5.38 -24.62 12.64
C ASN A 364 -5.55 -24.71 11.12
N VAL A 365 -5.75 -25.93 10.61
CA VAL A 365 -6.07 -26.19 9.20
C VAL A 365 -7.58 -26.09 9.03
N THR A 366 -8.04 -25.12 8.25
CA THR A 366 -9.46 -24.92 7.94
C THR A 366 -9.77 -25.41 6.52
N SER A 367 -11.06 -25.46 6.16
CA SER A 367 -11.45 -25.73 4.77
C SER A 367 -10.89 -24.67 3.80
N THR A 368 -10.78 -23.41 4.22
CA THR A 368 -10.23 -22.29 3.44
C THR A 368 -8.76 -22.49 3.11
N SER A 369 -7.95 -22.92 4.09
CA SER A 369 -6.50 -23.09 3.92
C SER A 369 -6.10 -24.51 3.50
N LEU A 370 -7.02 -25.47 3.42
CA LEU A 370 -6.70 -26.88 3.16
C LEU A 370 -5.92 -27.08 1.85
N ALA A 371 -6.21 -26.29 0.81
CA ALA A 371 -5.49 -26.38 -0.47
C ALA A 371 -4.00 -25.97 -0.33
N PHE A 372 -3.70 -24.96 0.50
CA PHE A 372 -2.33 -24.60 0.85
C PHE A 372 -1.64 -25.76 1.56
N TRP A 373 -2.28 -26.35 2.57
CA TRP A 373 -1.65 -27.43 3.33
C TRP A 373 -1.43 -28.70 2.49
N LYS A 374 -2.39 -29.07 1.62
CA LYS A 374 -2.27 -30.25 0.75
C LYS A 374 -1.12 -30.18 -0.25
N GLN A 375 -0.60 -28.99 -0.55
CA GLN A 375 0.57 -28.86 -1.41
C GLN A 375 1.87 -29.24 -0.70
N LEU A 376 1.90 -29.16 0.64
CA LEU A 376 3.05 -29.48 1.48
C LEU A 376 2.94 -30.88 2.10
N ASP A 377 1.71 -31.28 2.46
CA ASP A 377 1.38 -32.61 2.96
C ASP A 377 0.03 -33.06 2.38
N SER A 378 0.06 -33.95 1.39
CA SER A 378 -1.16 -34.44 0.71
C SER A 378 -2.15 -35.18 1.61
N SER A 379 -1.70 -35.67 2.78
CA SER A 379 -2.50 -36.44 3.73
C SER A 379 -3.20 -35.59 4.78
N ILE A 380 -2.87 -34.30 4.85
CA ILE A 380 -3.41 -33.39 5.86
C ILE A 380 -4.93 -33.22 5.74
N THR A 381 -5.58 -33.07 6.90
CA THR A 381 -7.03 -32.89 7.01
C THR A 381 -7.34 -31.60 7.79
N VAL A 382 -8.61 -31.20 7.79
CA VAL A 382 -9.08 -30.08 8.62
C VAL A 382 -8.94 -30.46 10.09
N GLY A 383 -8.37 -29.58 10.91
CA GLY A 383 -8.13 -29.85 12.32
C GLY A 383 -7.15 -28.89 12.96
N SER A 384 -7.04 -28.98 14.29
CA SER A 384 -6.05 -28.24 15.07
C SER A 384 -4.90 -29.17 15.47
N TYR A 385 -3.68 -28.75 15.18
CA TYR A 385 -2.45 -29.49 15.41
C TYR A 385 -1.60 -28.73 16.44
N ALA A 386 -1.55 -29.24 17.66
CA ALA A 386 -0.76 -28.65 18.74
C ALA A 386 0.74 -28.72 18.45
N LYS A 387 1.50 -27.75 18.96
CA LYS A 387 2.97 -27.65 18.84
C LYS A 387 3.72 -28.92 19.26
N SER A 388 3.16 -29.69 20.20
CA SER A 388 3.70 -30.97 20.68
C SER A 388 3.46 -32.15 19.74
N SER A 389 2.64 -32.00 18.69
CA SER A 389 2.31 -33.07 17.76
C SER A 389 3.36 -33.25 16.67
N ALA A 390 3.58 -34.50 16.23
CA ALA A 390 4.45 -34.79 15.09
C ALA A 390 3.97 -34.13 13.78
N THR A 391 2.64 -33.98 13.63
CA THR A 391 2.06 -33.27 12.48
C THR A 391 2.45 -31.80 12.47
N TYR A 392 2.40 -31.10 13.61
CA TYR A 392 2.88 -29.72 13.69
C TYR A 392 4.33 -29.60 13.24
N THR A 393 5.23 -30.44 13.76
CA THR A 393 6.65 -30.45 13.36
C THR A 393 6.83 -30.70 11.85
N THR A 394 6.05 -31.62 11.29
CA THR A 394 6.10 -31.94 9.85
C THR A 394 5.66 -30.73 9.02
N LEU A 395 4.54 -30.10 9.39
CA LEU A 395 4.00 -28.94 8.69
C LEU A 395 4.93 -27.73 8.78
N THR A 396 5.44 -27.38 9.95
CA THR A 396 6.35 -26.22 10.11
C THR A 396 7.68 -26.45 9.41
N THR A 397 8.21 -27.68 9.41
CA THR A 397 9.42 -28.02 8.64
C THR A 397 9.17 -27.83 7.15
N ALA A 398 8.05 -28.34 6.62
CA ALA A 398 7.70 -28.20 5.21
C ALA A 398 7.50 -26.74 4.81
N VAL A 399 6.83 -25.93 5.65
CA VAL A 399 6.66 -24.49 5.42
C VAL A 399 8.01 -23.78 5.45
N LYS A 400 8.91 -24.09 6.41
CA LYS A 400 10.24 -23.49 6.47
C LYS A 400 11.05 -23.79 5.21
N THR A 401 11.02 -25.05 4.73
CA THR A 401 11.66 -25.43 3.46
C THR A 401 11.06 -24.68 2.27
N PHE A 402 9.74 -24.50 2.24
CA PHE A 402 9.08 -23.75 1.18
C PHE A 402 9.47 -22.26 1.20
N ALA A 403 9.53 -21.64 2.38
CA ALA A 403 9.98 -20.26 2.57
C ALA A 403 11.47 -20.07 2.20
N ASP A 404 12.35 -20.97 2.62
CA ASP A 404 13.77 -20.96 2.24
C ASP A 404 13.97 -21.14 0.73
N GLY A 405 13.06 -21.86 0.07
CA GLY A 405 13.05 -21.99 -1.38
C GLY A 405 12.92 -20.64 -2.11
N PHE A 406 12.11 -19.70 -1.60
CA PHE A 406 12.01 -18.37 -2.19
C PHE A 406 13.30 -17.56 -2.02
N ILE A 407 13.99 -17.71 -0.88
CA ILE A 407 15.32 -17.13 -0.68
C ILE A 407 16.34 -17.74 -1.65
N SER A 408 16.26 -19.06 -1.89
CA SER A 408 17.11 -19.73 -2.89
C SER A 408 16.83 -19.26 -4.33
N VAL A 409 15.58 -18.95 -4.67
CA VAL A 409 15.24 -18.34 -5.97
C VAL A 409 15.91 -16.98 -6.11
N VAL A 410 15.84 -16.13 -5.09
CA VAL A 410 16.51 -14.83 -5.07
C VAL A 410 18.02 -15.01 -5.18
N GLN A 411 18.62 -15.86 -4.34
CA GLN A 411 20.05 -16.20 -4.39
C GLN A 411 20.51 -16.60 -5.80
N LYS A 412 19.72 -17.42 -6.50
CA LYS A 412 20.05 -17.89 -7.85
C LYS A 412 20.14 -16.76 -8.87
N TYR A 413 19.33 -15.72 -8.72
CA TYR A 413 19.22 -14.61 -9.68
C TYR A 413 19.84 -13.30 -9.18
N THR A 414 20.35 -13.26 -7.94
CA THR A 414 21.22 -12.19 -7.47
C THR A 414 22.61 -12.35 -8.11
N PRO A 415 23.15 -11.31 -8.79
CA PRO A 415 24.49 -11.38 -9.35
C PRO A 415 25.55 -11.46 -8.25
N SER A 416 26.78 -11.81 -8.62
CA SER A 416 27.91 -11.88 -7.68
C SER A 416 28.23 -10.56 -6.95
N SER A 417 27.73 -9.42 -7.43
CA SER A 417 27.86 -8.13 -6.77
C SER A 417 26.91 -7.94 -5.59
N GLY A 418 25.86 -8.76 -5.47
CA GLY A 418 24.75 -8.56 -4.51
C GLY A 418 23.85 -7.35 -4.84
N ALA A 419 23.95 -6.82 -6.06
CA ALA A 419 23.08 -5.71 -6.46
C ALA A 419 21.66 -6.23 -6.73
N LEU A 420 20.64 -5.60 -6.14
CA LEU A 420 19.24 -5.96 -6.35
C LEU A 420 18.53 -4.86 -7.14
N SER A 421 18.21 -5.14 -8.39
CA SER A 421 17.35 -4.31 -9.24
C SER A 421 15.88 -4.47 -8.85
N GLU A 422 14.98 -3.83 -9.59
CA GLU A 422 13.55 -4.00 -9.46
C GLU A 422 13.11 -5.41 -9.92
N GLN A 423 13.62 -5.88 -11.06
CA GLN A 423 13.14 -7.07 -11.74
C GLN A 423 14.29 -8.01 -12.17
N PHE A 424 13.98 -9.29 -12.33
CA PHE A 424 14.84 -10.22 -13.06
C PHE A 424 14.05 -10.94 -14.14
N ASP A 425 14.60 -11.01 -15.35
CA ASP A 425 13.92 -11.43 -16.57
C ASP A 425 13.29 -12.82 -16.43
N LYS A 426 12.03 -12.95 -16.85
CA LYS A 426 11.23 -14.19 -16.69
C LYS A 426 11.75 -15.40 -17.46
N SER A 427 12.70 -15.21 -18.38
CA SER A 427 13.23 -16.29 -19.23
C SER A 427 14.67 -16.66 -18.86
N THR A 428 15.50 -15.66 -18.57
CA THR A 428 16.94 -15.78 -18.38
C THR A 428 17.37 -15.58 -16.92
N GLY A 429 16.56 -14.88 -16.12
CA GLY A 429 16.91 -14.47 -14.77
C GLY A 429 17.92 -13.32 -14.70
N ALA A 430 18.21 -12.65 -15.82
CA ALA A 430 19.09 -11.47 -15.83
C ALA A 430 18.39 -10.25 -15.20
N GLN A 431 19.13 -9.42 -14.48
CA GLN A 431 18.60 -8.18 -13.90
C GLN A 431 18.06 -7.23 -15.00
N THR A 432 16.93 -6.59 -14.74
CA THR A 432 16.28 -5.67 -15.67
C THR A 432 15.50 -4.58 -14.91
N SER A 433 15.03 -3.56 -15.64
CA SER A 433 14.43 -2.34 -15.07
C SER A 433 15.38 -1.58 -14.13
N ALA A 434 14.85 -0.81 -13.17
CA ALA A 434 15.61 0.06 -12.29
C ALA A 434 16.67 -0.73 -11.48
N VAL A 435 17.93 -0.35 -11.61
CA VAL A 435 19.05 -0.96 -10.85
C VAL A 435 19.04 -0.50 -9.40
N ASP A 436 19.61 -1.30 -8.48
CA ASP A 436 19.78 -0.89 -7.08
C ASP A 436 18.49 -0.33 -6.46
N LEU A 437 17.35 -1.00 -6.61
CA LEU A 437 16.08 -0.52 -6.11
C LEU A 437 16.08 -0.58 -4.57
N THR A 438 15.85 0.57 -3.92
CA THR A 438 15.89 0.67 -2.45
C THR A 438 14.88 -0.25 -1.78
N TRP A 439 13.68 -0.41 -2.38
CA TRP A 439 12.67 -1.33 -1.85
C TRP A 439 13.07 -2.80 -2.01
N SER A 440 13.77 -3.19 -3.08
CA SER A 440 14.33 -4.55 -3.20
C SER A 440 15.31 -4.83 -2.05
N TYR A 441 16.20 -3.90 -1.73
CA TYR A 441 17.10 -4.03 -0.59
C TYR A 441 16.36 -4.10 0.75
N ALA A 442 15.37 -3.23 0.97
CA ALA A 442 14.55 -3.26 2.19
C ALA A 442 13.83 -4.60 2.35
N SER A 443 13.25 -5.14 1.26
CA SER A 443 12.55 -6.43 1.29
C SER A 443 13.47 -7.62 1.58
N ALA A 444 14.75 -7.56 1.18
CA ALA A 444 15.72 -8.59 1.52
C ALA A 444 16.02 -8.55 3.02
N ILE A 445 16.25 -7.34 3.56
CA ILE A 445 16.50 -7.12 4.98
C ILE A 445 15.33 -7.63 5.83
N THR A 446 14.09 -7.23 5.52
CA THR A 446 12.91 -7.63 6.30
C THR A 446 12.66 -9.13 6.22
N ALA A 447 12.80 -9.75 5.04
CA ALA A 447 12.64 -11.20 4.91
C ALA A 447 13.73 -11.99 5.67
N PHE A 448 14.97 -11.49 5.70
CA PHE A 448 16.07 -12.12 6.46
C PHE A 448 15.86 -11.98 7.97
N GLU A 449 15.35 -10.84 8.42
CA GLU A 449 14.99 -10.61 9.82
C GLU A 449 13.79 -11.47 10.26
N ALA A 450 12.74 -11.56 9.44
CA ALA A 450 11.60 -12.44 9.69
C ALA A 450 12.06 -13.90 9.79
N ARG A 451 12.97 -14.34 8.91
CA ARG A 451 13.58 -15.68 9.00
C ARG A 451 14.32 -15.92 10.32
N ASN A 452 14.92 -14.88 10.89
CA ASN A 452 15.62 -14.92 12.17
C ASN A 452 14.66 -14.78 13.38
N GLY A 453 13.34 -14.69 13.14
CA GLY A 453 12.33 -14.54 14.19
C GLY A 453 12.26 -13.13 14.77
N THR A 454 12.76 -12.12 14.06
CA THR A 454 12.59 -10.71 14.46
C THR A 454 11.12 -10.33 14.40
N THR A 455 10.57 -9.85 15.51
CA THR A 455 9.18 -9.40 15.60
C THR A 455 9.12 -7.88 15.83
N PRO A 456 8.48 -7.09 14.95
CA PRO A 456 8.28 -5.67 15.21
C PRO A 456 7.30 -5.46 16.37
N ALA A 457 7.19 -4.22 16.85
CA ALA A 457 6.22 -3.85 17.86
C ALA A 457 4.79 -4.11 17.39
N SER A 458 3.93 -4.61 18.30
CA SER A 458 2.51 -4.80 18.04
C SER A 458 1.83 -3.46 17.74
N TRP A 459 1.00 -3.43 16.69
CA TRP A 459 0.23 -2.25 16.30
C TRP A 459 -1.19 -2.26 16.88
N GLY A 460 -1.54 -3.28 17.67
CA GLY A 460 -2.83 -3.35 18.37
C GLY A 460 -3.94 -4.00 17.53
N ALA A 461 -3.57 -5.00 16.72
CA ALA A 461 -4.48 -5.78 15.89
C ALA A 461 -5.29 -6.82 16.67
N ALA A 462 -4.80 -7.24 17.84
CA ALA A 462 -5.41 -8.28 18.65
C ALA A 462 -6.84 -7.90 19.08
N GLY A 463 -7.79 -8.83 18.89
CA GLY A 463 -9.17 -8.68 19.35
C GLY A 463 -10.01 -7.70 18.55
N LEU A 464 -9.55 -7.22 17.39
CA LEU A 464 -10.36 -6.39 16.51
C LEU A 464 -11.61 -7.16 16.05
N THR A 465 -12.74 -6.47 16.03
CA THR A 465 -14.03 -7.02 15.62
C THR A 465 -14.53 -6.24 14.43
N VAL A 466 -14.89 -6.95 13.36
CA VAL A 466 -15.51 -6.35 12.18
C VAL A 466 -16.91 -5.83 12.57
N PRO A 467 -17.24 -4.55 12.34
CA PRO A 467 -18.59 -4.05 12.56
C PRO A 467 -19.64 -4.84 11.76
N SER A 468 -20.82 -5.02 12.34
CA SER A 468 -21.93 -5.73 11.67
C SER A 468 -22.51 -4.97 10.48
N THR A 469 -22.29 -3.65 10.43
CA THR A 469 -22.70 -2.78 9.32
C THR A 469 -21.52 -1.91 8.92
N CYS A 470 -21.21 -1.89 7.62
CA CYS A 470 -20.16 -1.02 7.09
C CYS A 470 -20.74 0.36 6.81
N SER A 471 -20.13 1.41 7.37
CA SER A 471 -20.42 2.78 6.94
C SER A 471 -19.42 3.22 5.87
N THR A 472 -19.94 3.82 4.80
CA THR A 472 -19.14 4.43 3.73
C THR A 472 -18.83 5.90 3.98
N SER A 473 -19.31 6.48 5.09
CA SER A 473 -18.95 7.84 5.46
C SER A 473 -17.50 7.84 5.95
N GLY A 474 -16.57 8.30 5.10
CA GLY A 474 -15.28 8.81 5.54
C GLY A 474 -15.53 9.94 6.53
N GLY A 475 -15.58 9.60 7.81
CA GLY A 475 -15.80 10.55 8.89
C GLY A 475 -14.48 11.21 9.22
N GLY A 476 -14.20 12.30 8.50
CA GLY A 476 -13.07 13.18 8.76
C GLY A 476 -13.44 14.58 8.29
N SER A 477 -13.63 15.48 9.25
CA SER A 477 -13.96 16.90 9.10
C SER A 477 -12.79 17.69 8.46
N GLY A 478 -12.39 17.35 7.23
CA GLY A 478 -11.27 17.96 6.50
C GLY A 478 -11.63 18.52 5.11
N GLY A 479 -12.70 18.03 4.48
CA GLY A 479 -13.42 18.75 3.43
C GLY A 479 -14.75 19.20 4.02
N GLY A 480 -15.12 20.48 3.88
CA GLY A 480 -16.43 20.96 4.35
C GLY A 480 -17.54 20.00 3.89
N SER A 481 -18.59 19.83 4.72
CA SER A 481 -19.79 19.07 4.33
C SER A 481 -20.18 19.43 2.90
N THR A 482 -20.64 18.49 2.08
CA THR A 482 -21.13 18.84 0.74
C THR A 482 -22.66 18.89 0.72
N VAL A 483 -23.21 19.73 -0.16
CA VAL A 483 -24.64 19.86 -0.41
C VAL A 483 -24.89 19.51 -1.87
N ALA A 484 -25.90 18.68 -2.12
CA ALA A 484 -26.36 18.41 -3.48
C ALA A 484 -27.05 19.67 -4.03
N VAL A 485 -26.46 20.26 -5.06
CA VAL A 485 -26.97 21.44 -5.75
C VAL A 485 -27.50 21.06 -7.11
N THR A 486 -28.80 21.24 -7.33
CA THR A 486 -29.43 21.04 -8.65
C THR A 486 -29.46 22.36 -9.40
N PHE A 487 -28.79 22.41 -10.53
CA PHE A 487 -28.79 23.52 -11.46
C PHE A 487 -29.80 23.26 -12.57
N ASN A 488 -30.78 24.14 -12.71
CA ASN A 488 -31.74 24.15 -13.81
C ASN A 488 -31.54 25.42 -14.61
N VAL A 489 -31.32 25.31 -15.93
CA VAL A 489 -31.26 26.47 -16.81
C VAL A 489 -32.25 26.31 -17.96
N GLN A 490 -33.09 27.32 -18.16
CA GLN A 490 -33.92 27.41 -19.36
C GLN A 490 -33.08 27.95 -20.51
N ALA A 491 -32.81 27.11 -21.50
CA ALA A 491 -31.97 27.44 -22.66
C ALA A 491 -32.52 26.75 -23.92
N THR A 492 -33.03 27.55 -24.84
CA THR A 492 -33.40 27.05 -26.18
C THR A 492 -32.15 26.85 -27.01
N THR A 493 -32.08 25.69 -27.64
CA THR A 493 -30.94 25.26 -28.46
C THR A 493 -31.39 24.88 -29.86
N VAL A 494 -30.47 24.94 -30.82
CA VAL A 494 -30.66 24.30 -32.13
C VAL A 494 -30.00 22.92 -32.15
N PHE A 495 -30.34 22.11 -33.14
CA PHE A 495 -29.78 20.77 -33.29
C PHE A 495 -28.24 20.80 -33.34
N GLY A 496 -27.60 19.97 -32.50
CA GLY A 496 -26.14 19.90 -32.37
C GLY A 496 -25.56 20.68 -31.18
N GLU A 497 -26.33 21.57 -30.55
CA GLU A 497 -25.89 22.31 -29.36
C GLU A 497 -26.18 21.55 -28.07
N ASN A 498 -25.26 21.62 -27.11
CA ASN A 498 -25.41 21.10 -25.75
C ASN A 498 -25.06 22.18 -24.73
N ILE A 499 -25.71 22.13 -23.56
CA ILE A 499 -25.47 23.05 -22.45
C ILE A 499 -24.61 22.37 -21.38
N TYR A 500 -23.59 23.09 -20.92
CA TYR A 500 -22.67 22.68 -19.88
C TYR A 500 -22.58 23.74 -18.78
N ILE A 501 -22.04 23.38 -17.62
CA ILE A 501 -21.75 24.29 -16.50
C ILE A 501 -20.30 24.16 -16.04
N THR A 502 -19.67 25.29 -15.71
CA THR A 502 -18.38 25.35 -15.01
C THR A 502 -18.35 26.54 -14.04
N GLY A 503 -17.43 26.56 -13.09
CA GLY A 503 -17.40 27.55 -12.01
C GLY A 503 -16.16 27.51 -11.13
N SER A 504 -16.21 28.28 -10.05
CA SER A 504 -15.06 28.65 -9.21
C SER A 504 -14.56 27.56 -8.25
N VAL A 505 -15.20 26.40 -8.22
CA VAL A 505 -14.83 25.28 -7.33
C VAL A 505 -14.51 24.03 -8.16
N ASP A 506 -13.73 23.11 -7.60
CA ASP A 506 -13.28 21.90 -8.31
C ASP A 506 -14.44 21.02 -8.80
N ALA A 507 -15.49 20.91 -7.98
CA ALA A 507 -16.72 20.21 -8.37
C ALA A 507 -17.38 20.82 -9.62
N LEU A 508 -17.15 22.11 -9.90
CA LEU A 508 -17.54 22.81 -11.13
C LEU A 508 -16.36 23.08 -12.07
N LYS A 509 -15.25 22.37 -11.88
CA LYS A 509 -14.11 22.30 -12.82
C LYS A 509 -13.31 23.60 -12.98
N ASN A 510 -13.30 24.45 -11.96
CA ASN A 510 -12.39 25.62 -11.86
C ASN A 510 -12.35 26.47 -13.15
N TRP A 511 -13.52 26.83 -13.69
CA TRP A 511 -13.72 27.61 -14.92
C TRP A 511 -13.21 26.95 -16.21
N SER A 512 -12.86 25.66 -16.21
CA SER A 512 -12.40 24.95 -17.41
C SER A 512 -13.57 24.69 -18.38
N PRO A 513 -13.56 25.28 -19.60
CA PRO A 513 -14.55 24.93 -20.61
C PRO A 513 -14.34 23.51 -21.15
N ASP A 514 -13.12 23.00 -21.16
CA ASP A 514 -12.80 21.67 -21.71
C ASP A 514 -13.49 20.56 -20.92
N ASN A 515 -13.42 20.66 -19.59
CA ASN A 515 -13.95 19.66 -18.67
C ASN A 515 -15.32 20.03 -18.07
N ALA A 516 -15.96 21.10 -18.56
CA ALA A 516 -17.27 21.55 -18.08
C ALA A 516 -18.29 20.40 -18.07
N LEU A 517 -19.21 20.43 -17.11
CA LEU A 517 -20.15 19.33 -16.86
C LEU A 517 -21.37 19.44 -17.78
N LEU A 518 -21.72 18.36 -18.47
CA LEU A 518 -22.88 18.31 -19.39
C LEU A 518 -24.19 18.27 -18.60
N LEU A 519 -25.15 19.12 -18.96
CA LEU A 519 -26.50 19.09 -18.41
C LEU A 519 -27.39 18.13 -19.22
N SER A 520 -28.39 17.53 -18.55
CA SER A 520 -29.40 16.68 -19.17
C SER A 520 -30.53 17.51 -19.79
N SER A 521 -30.94 17.17 -21.01
CA SER A 521 -32.07 17.79 -21.73
C SER A 521 -33.42 17.09 -21.51
N ALA A 522 -33.52 16.21 -20.50
CA ALA A 522 -34.72 15.38 -20.30
C ALA A 522 -36.03 16.17 -20.13
N ASN A 523 -35.95 17.43 -19.68
CA ASN A 523 -37.08 18.33 -19.46
C ASN A 523 -37.03 19.58 -20.35
N TYR A 524 -36.54 19.44 -21.59
CA TYR A 524 -36.36 20.54 -22.54
C TYR A 524 -37.61 21.45 -22.67
N PRO A 525 -37.47 22.80 -22.68
CA PRO A 525 -36.24 23.60 -22.82
C PRO A 525 -35.43 23.82 -21.54
N THR A 526 -35.76 23.12 -20.45
CA THR A 526 -34.97 23.15 -19.22
C THR A 526 -33.89 22.07 -19.25
N TRP A 527 -32.65 22.49 -19.03
CA TRP A 527 -31.49 21.64 -18.87
C TRP A 527 -31.14 21.51 -17.39
N SER A 528 -30.76 20.31 -16.94
CA SER A 528 -30.56 20.05 -15.51
C SER A 528 -29.34 19.18 -15.18
N ILE A 529 -28.66 19.49 -14.08
CA ILE A 529 -27.65 18.63 -13.45
C ILE A 529 -27.65 18.81 -11.93
N THR A 530 -27.38 17.75 -11.18
CA THR A 530 -27.11 17.82 -9.74
C THR A 530 -25.64 17.56 -9.45
N VAL A 531 -24.99 18.48 -8.72
CA VAL A 531 -23.56 18.42 -8.37
C VAL A 531 -23.41 18.61 -6.86
N ASN A 532 -22.58 17.78 -6.21
CA ASN A 532 -22.25 17.97 -4.80
C ASN A 532 -21.20 19.08 -4.67
N LEU A 533 -21.56 20.18 -4.02
CA LEU A 533 -20.70 21.35 -3.80
C LEU A 533 -20.36 21.50 -2.31
N PRO A 534 -19.22 22.12 -1.94
CA PRO A 534 -18.92 22.44 -0.55
C PRO A 534 -20.06 23.25 0.09
N ALA A 535 -20.46 22.92 1.32
CA ALA A 535 -21.49 23.59 2.11
C ALA A 535 -21.00 24.93 2.63
N SER A 536 -21.92 25.82 2.98
CA SER A 536 -21.63 27.16 3.52
C SER A 536 -20.60 27.93 2.68
N THR A 537 -20.54 27.69 1.37
CA THR A 537 -19.48 28.19 0.50
C THR A 537 -20.08 29.07 -0.59
N SER A 538 -19.47 30.23 -0.82
CA SER A 538 -19.84 31.07 -1.95
C SER A 538 -19.23 30.51 -3.23
N VAL A 539 -20.08 30.23 -4.21
CA VAL A 539 -19.71 29.60 -5.48
C VAL A 539 -20.15 30.51 -6.61
N GLN A 540 -19.23 30.77 -7.55
CA GLN A 540 -19.56 31.41 -8.82
C GLN A 540 -19.56 30.39 -9.95
N TYR A 541 -20.44 30.55 -10.93
CA TYR A 541 -20.53 29.66 -12.08
C TYR A 541 -21.07 30.38 -13.31
N LYS A 542 -20.90 29.74 -14.47
CA LYS A 542 -21.56 30.07 -15.73
C LYS A 542 -21.97 28.83 -16.50
N TYR A 543 -23.04 28.99 -17.27
CA TYR A 543 -23.39 28.07 -18.34
C TYR A 543 -22.58 28.37 -19.60
N ILE A 544 -22.19 27.30 -20.30
CA ILE A 544 -21.57 27.38 -21.62
C ILE A 544 -22.34 26.50 -22.60
N ARG A 545 -22.43 26.97 -23.82
CA ARG A 545 -23.02 26.23 -24.94
C ARG A 545 -21.88 25.73 -25.82
N LYS A 546 -21.93 24.44 -26.16
CA LYS A 546 -20.97 23.84 -27.10
C LYS A 546 -21.67 23.36 -28.35
N ASN A 547 -21.09 23.68 -29.50
CA ASN A 547 -21.51 23.20 -30.82
C ASN A 547 -20.26 22.90 -31.67
N ASN A 548 -20.04 21.65 -32.05
CA ASN A 548 -18.88 21.23 -32.87
C ASN A 548 -17.52 21.79 -32.39
N GLY A 549 -17.32 21.83 -31.07
CA GLY A 549 -16.08 22.32 -30.44
C GLY A 549 -16.02 23.84 -30.21
N ALA A 550 -16.94 24.63 -30.78
CA ALA A 550 -17.07 26.05 -30.45
C ALA A 550 -17.74 26.22 -29.09
N VAL A 551 -17.18 27.07 -28.23
CA VAL A 551 -17.68 27.38 -26.88
C VAL A 551 -18.24 28.79 -26.85
N THR A 552 -19.50 28.93 -26.46
CA THR A 552 -20.16 30.22 -26.21
C THR A 552 -20.53 30.31 -24.73
N TRP A 553 -20.04 31.33 -24.04
CA TRP A 553 -20.39 31.59 -22.65
C TRP A 553 -21.68 32.42 -22.57
N GLU A 554 -22.46 32.22 -21.51
CA GLU A 554 -23.50 33.20 -21.19
C GLU A 554 -22.90 34.58 -20.85
N SER A 555 -23.70 35.62 -21.03
CA SER A 555 -23.29 37.00 -20.79
C SER A 555 -22.91 37.27 -19.31
N ASP A 556 -22.10 38.30 -19.09
CA ASP A 556 -21.75 38.76 -17.73
C ASP A 556 -22.95 39.37 -17.00
N PRO A 557 -22.97 39.35 -15.66
CA PRO A 557 -21.92 38.87 -14.74
C PRO A 557 -21.97 37.34 -14.48
N ASN A 558 -20.95 36.76 -13.83
CA ASN A 558 -21.03 35.41 -13.27
C ASN A 558 -22.26 35.26 -12.36
N VAL A 559 -22.89 34.09 -12.33
CA VAL A 559 -23.91 33.77 -11.32
C VAL A 559 -23.20 33.41 -10.02
N GLN A 560 -23.70 33.90 -8.88
CA GLN A 560 -23.15 33.60 -7.57
C GLN A 560 -24.24 33.07 -6.63
N ILE A 561 -23.95 31.95 -5.97
CA ILE A 561 -24.78 31.37 -4.92
C ILE A 561 -23.94 31.16 -3.66
N THR A 562 -24.61 30.96 -2.52
CA THR A 562 -23.99 30.44 -1.31
C THR A 562 -24.71 29.15 -0.94
N THR A 563 -23.99 28.04 -0.90
CA THR A 563 -24.56 26.74 -0.53
C THR A 563 -24.99 26.76 0.95
N PRO A 564 -26.10 26.08 1.32
CA PRO A 564 -26.50 25.97 2.71
C PRO A 564 -25.50 25.12 3.50
N ALA A 565 -25.63 25.11 4.84
CA ALA A 565 -24.78 24.28 5.70
C ALA A 565 -25.06 22.77 5.57
N SER A 566 -26.27 22.39 5.14
CA SER A 566 -26.72 21.01 4.93
C SER A 566 -27.95 20.95 4.02
N GLY A 567 -28.38 19.74 3.63
CA GLY A 567 -29.59 19.52 2.84
C GLY A 567 -29.34 19.54 1.33
N THR A 568 -30.24 20.17 0.58
CA THR A 568 -30.11 20.35 -0.88
C THR A 568 -30.36 21.81 -1.25
N TYR A 569 -29.86 22.23 -2.40
CA TYR A 569 -30.11 23.56 -2.97
C TYR A 569 -30.53 23.43 -4.42
N THR A 570 -31.42 24.29 -4.91
CA THR A 570 -31.81 24.34 -6.32
C THR A 570 -31.63 25.75 -6.86
N ALA A 571 -30.83 25.88 -7.92
CA ALA A 571 -30.68 27.09 -8.70
C ALA A 571 -31.55 26.97 -9.96
N ASN A 572 -32.41 27.96 -10.21
CA ASN A 572 -33.25 28.02 -11.40
C ASN A 572 -32.92 29.28 -12.18
N ASP A 573 -32.28 29.11 -13.33
CA ASP A 573 -31.73 30.18 -14.15
C ASP A 573 -32.39 30.21 -15.54
N SER A 574 -32.20 31.31 -16.24
CA SER A 574 -32.48 31.44 -17.68
C SER A 574 -31.20 31.86 -18.37
N TRP A 575 -30.91 31.27 -19.53
CA TRP A 575 -29.73 31.65 -20.30
C TRP A 575 -29.73 33.15 -20.60
N ARG A 576 -28.60 33.82 -20.34
CA ARG A 576 -28.44 35.28 -20.48
C ARG A 576 -27.70 35.70 -21.72
#